data_AF-A0A7C4X8J3-F1
#
_entry.id   AF-A0A7C4X8J3-F1
#
_cell.length_a   1.000
_cell.length_b   1.000
_cell.length_c   1.000
_cell.angle_alpha   90.00
_cell.angle_beta   90.00
_cell.angle_gamma   90.00
#
_symmetry.space_group_name_H-M   'P 1'
#
loop_
_entity.id
_entity.type
_entity.pdbx_description
1 polymer ?
#
loop_
_entity_poly.entity_id
_entity_poly.type
_entity_poly.pdbx_seq_one_letter_code
_entity_poly.pdbx_strand_id
1 'polypeptide(L)'
;MKTNCLSGKRIVVMGLGRFGGGEDSALFACQSGGKVLVTDLAKPEELAKTLKQLEGADIEYRLGEHQMFDFTTADVVIVNPAVPPNNKFVTAAEKAGATITSQVELFFQLCPAPIIGITGSNGKSTTTSLIYH
;
A
#
# COMPACT_ATOMS: atom_id res chain seq x y z
N MET A 1 0.05 15.73 14.01
CA MET A 1 0.10 14.79 12.85
C MET A 1 -1.04 13.80 13.00
N LYS A 2 -1.88 13.61 11.97
CA LYS A 2 -2.97 12.63 11.97
C LYS A 2 -2.43 11.20 11.73
N THR A 3 -1.51 10.71 12.56
CA THR A 3 -1.03 9.31 12.47
C THR A 3 -2.11 8.30 12.89
N ASN A 4 -3.26 8.78 13.38
CA ASN A 4 -4.30 7.98 14.00
C ASN A 4 -5.37 7.45 13.01
N CYS A 5 -5.23 7.65 11.70
CA CYS A 5 -6.26 7.23 10.73
C CYS A 5 -6.23 5.73 10.39
N LEU A 6 -5.10 5.05 10.68
CA LEU A 6 -4.87 3.63 10.44
C LEU A 6 -4.87 2.78 11.73
N SER A 7 -4.66 3.42 12.88
CA SER A 7 -4.62 2.75 14.18
C SER A 7 -5.91 1.98 14.48
N GLY A 8 -5.77 0.71 14.87
CA GLY A 8 -6.87 -0.18 15.22
C GLY A 8 -7.70 -0.70 14.03
N LYS A 9 -7.43 -0.25 12.81
CA LYS A 9 -8.16 -0.67 11.60
C LYS A 9 -7.60 -1.96 11.02
N ARG A 10 -8.47 -2.73 10.35
CA ARG A 10 -8.09 -3.85 9.48
C ARG A 10 -7.71 -3.30 8.12
N ILE A 11 -6.45 -3.51 7.74
CA ILE A 11 -5.87 -2.94 6.54
C ILE A 11 -5.45 -4.07 5.62
N VAL A 12 -5.94 -4.04 4.39
CA VAL A 12 -5.48 -4.94 3.34
C VAL A 12 -4.54 -4.19 2.42
N VAL A 13 -3.30 -4.65 2.31
CA VAL A 13 -2.35 -4.18 1.30
C VAL A 13 -2.42 -5.14 0.12
N MET A 14 -2.90 -4.64 -1.03
CA MET A 14 -3.08 -5.45 -2.23
C MET A 14 -1.86 -5.29 -3.15
N GLY A 15 -0.98 -6.30 -3.09
CA GLY A 15 0.24 -6.40 -3.87
C GLY A 15 1.44 -5.83 -3.14
N LEU A 16 2.38 -6.70 -2.72
CA LEU A 16 3.73 -6.28 -2.32
C LEU A 16 4.47 -5.68 -3.51
N GLY A 17 4.21 -6.25 -4.69
CA GLY A 17 4.81 -5.84 -5.94
C GLY A 17 6.25 -6.33 -6.07
N ARG A 18 6.77 -6.26 -7.30
CA ARG A 18 8.19 -6.54 -7.63
C ARG A 18 9.04 -5.29 -7.76
N PHE A 19 8.40 -4.12 -7.83
CA PHE A 19 9.01 -2.83 -8.16
C PHE A 19 8.99 -1.83 -6.97
N GLY A 20 8.76 -2.33 -5.75
CA GLY A 20 8.74 -1.53 -4.51
C GLY A 20 7.39 -0.89 -4.18
N GLY A 21 7.29 -0.33 -2.98
CA GLY A 21 6.16 0.47 -2.48
C GLY A 21 5.08 -0.28 -1.71
N GLY A 22 4.82 -1.55 -2.04
CA GLY A 22 3.87 -2.39 -1.27
C GLY A 22 4.41 -2.74 0.11
N GLU A 23 5.70 -3.08 0.19
CA GLU A 23 6.44 -3.31 1.44
C GLU A 23 6.46 -2.07 2.36
N ASP A 24 6.76 -0.89 1.82
CA ASP A 24 6.73 0.37 2.57
C ASP A 24 5.33 0.68 3.11
N SER A 25 4.30 0.43 2.30
CA SER A 25 2.90 0.65 2.69
C SER A 25 2.48 -0.28 3.83
N ALA A 26 2.88 -1.55 3.76
CA ALA A 26 2.60 -2.55 4.79
C ALA A 26 3.32 -2.21 6.10
N LEU A 27 4.60 -1.87 6.02
CA LEU A 27 5.40 -1.47 7.18
C LEU A 27 4.84 -0.20 7.84
N PHE A 28 4.55 0.82 7.05
CA PHE A 28 3.96 2.07 7.55
C PHE A 28 2.60 1.84 8.23
N ALA A 29 1.73 1.02 7.62
CA ALA A 29 0.43 0.69 8.19
C ALA A 29 0.55 -0.07 9.52
N CYS A 30 1.48 -1.02 9.60
CA CYS A 30 1.78 -1.78 10.82
C CYS A 30 2.30 -0.85 11.93
N GLN A 31 3.30 -0.01 11.61
CA GLN A 31 3.86 0.97 12.55
C GLN A 31 2.84 2.03 13.00
N SER A 32 1.82 2.30 12.18
CA SER A 32 0.70 3.19 12.51
C SER A 32 -0.35 2.53 13.41
N GLY A 33 -0.13 1.29 13.86
CA GLY A 33 -1.02 0.54 14.76
C GLY A 33 -2.18 -0.16 14.04
N GLY A 34 -2.11 -0.31 12.73
CA GLY A 34 -3.09 -1.05 11.95
C GLY A 34 -2.86 -2.57 12.03
N LYS A 35 -3.94 -3.34 11.90
CA LYS A 35 -3.91 -4.80 11.74
C LYS A 35 -3.75 -5.10 10.25
N VAL A 36 -2.54 -5.43 9.83
CA VAL A 36 -2.18 -5.49 8.41
C VAL A 36 -2.25 -6.92 7.88
N LEU A 37 -3.00 -7.10 6.80
CA LEU A 37 -2.96 -8.27 5.94
C LEU A 37 -2.39 -7.85 4.58
N VAL A 38 -1.32 -8.50 4.16
CA VAL A 38 -0.75 -8.36 2.83
C VAL A 38 -1.26 -9.49 1.93
N THR A 39 -1.79 -9.15 0.76
CA THR A 39 -2.23 -10.15 -0.23
C THR A 39 -1.52 -9.96 -1.57
N ASP A 40 -1.06 -11.04 -2.19
CA ASP A 40 -0.39 -11.01 -3.50
C ASP A 40 -0.65 -12.30 -4.29
N LEU A 41 -0.72 -12.21 -5.62
CA LEU A 41 -0.85 -13.38 -6.51
C LEU A 41 0.47 -14.13 -6.68
N ALA A 42 1.61 -13.48 -6.41
CA ALA A 42 2.91 -14.13 -6.43
C ALA A 42 3.07 -15.06 -5.22
N LYS A 43 3.78 -16.17 -5.43
CA LYS A 43 4.05 -17.13 -4.37
C LYS A 43 5.16 -16.63 -3.42
N PRO A 44 5.27 -17.18 -2.19
CA PRO A 44 6.30 -16.77 -1.23
C PRO A 44 7.72 -16.78 -1.79
N GLU A 45 8.07 -17.75 -2.65
CA GLU A 45 9.41 -17.88 -3.22
C GLU A 45 9.76 -16.70 -4.15
N GLU A 46 8.76 -16.16 -4.84
CA GLU A 46 8.91 -15.02 -5.75
C GLU A 46 9.06 -13.68 -4.99
N LEU A 47 8.65 -13.66 -3.72
CA LEU A 47 8.63 -12.48 -2.85
C LEU A 47 9.67 -12.55 -1.72
N ALA A 48 10.51 -13.59 -1.68
CA ALA A 48 11.42 -13.86 -0.56
C ALA A 48 12.27 -12.65 -0.14
N LYS A 49 12.77 -11.87 -1.12
CA LYS A 49 13.57 -10.66 -0.85
C LYS A 49 12.75 -9.58 -0.12
N THR A 50 11.52 -9.35 -0.55
CA THR A 50 10.60 -8.36 0.05
C THR A 50 10.12 -8.84 1.41
N LEU A 51 9.74 -10.11 1.54
CA LEU A 51 9.32 -10.69 2.83
C LEU A 51 10.42 -10.55 3.90
N LYS A 52 11.69 -10.72 3.51
CA LYS A 52 12.82 -10.50 4.40
C LYS A 52 12.90 -9.07 4.95
N GLN A 53 12.47 -8.06 4.20
CA GLN A 53 12.46 -6.67 4.67
C GLN A 53 11.34 -6.40 5.70
N LEU A 54 10.31 -7.25 5.71
CA LEU A 54 9.17 -7.16 6.62
C LEU A 54 9.33 -8.11 7.82
N GLU A 55 10.46 -8.81 7.94
CA GLU A 55 10.75 -9.67 9.09
C GLU A 55 10.69 -8.86 10.40
N GLY A 56 9.96 -9.41 11.39
CA GLY A 56 9.77 -8.78 12.69
C GLY A 56 8.62 -7.77 12.77
N ALA A 57 7.97 -7.43 11.65
CA ALA A 57 6.72 -6.69 11.66
C ALA A 57 5.53 -7.62 11.92
N ASP A 58 4.54 -7.15 12.68
CA ASP A 58 3.29 -7.87 12.93
C ASP A 58 2.35 -7.72 11.71
N ILE A 59 2.60 -8.55 10.70
CA ILE A 59 1.91 -8.53 9.41
C ILE A 59 1.49 -9.95 9.06
N GLU A 60 0.21 -10.12 8.71
CA GLU A 60 -0.30 -11.37 8.16
C GLU A 60 -0.14 -11.38 6.64
N TYR A 61 0.02 -12.58 6.05
CA TYR A 61 0.26 -12.74 4.62
C TYR A 61 -0.69 -13.77 4.01
N ARG A 62 -1.24 -13.43 2.85
CA ARG A 62 -1.94 -14.35 1.95
C ARG A 62 -1.32 -14.27 0.56
N LEU A 63 -0.43 -15.21 0.26
CA LEU A 63 0.37 -15.21 -0.95
C LEU A 63 -0.09 -16.31 -1.91
N GLY A 64 0.03 -16.06 -3.21
CA GLY A 64 -0.46 -16.93 -4.27
C GLY A 64 -1.95 -16.77 -4.58
N GLU A 65 -2.68 -15.95 -3.83
CA GLU A 65 -4.12 -15.75 -4.00
C GLU A 65 -4.64 -14.45 -3.37
N HIS A 66 -5.87 -14.10 -3.73
CA HIS A 66 -6.68 -13.08 -3.08
C HIS A 66 -8.02 -13.71 -2.67
N GLN A 67 -8.44 -13.53 -1.41
CA GLN A 67 -9.75 -14.00 -0.96
C GLN A 67 -10.72 -12.85 -0.77
N MET A 68 -11.93 -13.00 -1.31
CA MET A 68 -12.95 -11.94 -1.28
C MET A 68 -13.28 -11.48 0.14
N PHE A 69 -13.27 -12.42 1.09
CA PHE A 69 -13.55 -12.16 2.50
C PHE A 69 -12.62 -11.09 3.09
N ASP A 70 -11.33 -11.14 2.77
CA ASP A 70 -10.34 -10.18 3.28
C ASP A 70 -10.70 -8.75 2.87
N PHE A 71 -11.08 -8.57 1.61
CA PHE A 71 -11.44 -7.27 1.05
C PHE A 71 -12.76 -6.75 1.59
N THR A 72 -13.77 -7.62 1.72
CA THR A 72 -15.10 -7.22 2.23
C THR A 72 -15.13 -6.94 3.73
N THR A 73 -14.09 -7.34 4.48
CA THR A 73 -13.99 -7.11 5.92
C THR A 73 -12.94 -6.07 6.29
N ALA A 74 -12.21 -5.54 5.30
CA ALA A 74 -11.23 -4.49 5.48
C ALA A 74 -11.90 -3.14 5.78
N ASP A 75 -11.27 -2.36 6.65
CA ASP A 75 -11.65 -0.96 6.86
C ASP A 75 -10.92 -0.06 5.85
N VAL A 76 -9.72 -0.46 5.44
CA VAL A 76 -8.88 0.25 4.45
C VAL A 76 -8.24 -0.77 3.51
N VAL A 77 -8.26 -0.47 2.21
CA VAL A 77 -7.51 -1.22 1.20
C VAL A 77 -6.48 -0.28 0.56
N ILE A 78 -5.20 -0.60 0.72
CA ILE A 78 -4.09 0.10 0.09
C ILE A 78 -3.74 -0.65 -1.20
N VAL A 79 -3.99 -0.01 -2.32
CA VAL A 79 -3.87 -0.61 -3.66
C VAL A 79 -2.55 -0.18 -4.30
N ASN A 80 -1.78 -1.17 -4.78
CA ASN A 80 -0.57 -0.91 -5.57
C ASN A 80 -0.96 -0.32 -6.95
N PRO A 81 -0.25 0.70 -7.50
CA PRO A 81 -0.56 1.29 -8.80
C PRO A 81 -0.69 0.32 -9.98
N ALA A 82 -0.07 -0.86 -9.90
CA ALA A 82 -0.19 -1.89 -10.95
C ALA A 82 -1.56 -2.59 -10.99
N VAL A 83 -2.39 -2.43 -9.96
CA VAL A 83 -3.72 -3.05 -9.88
C VAL A 83 -4.71 -2.26 -10.76
N PRO A 84 -5.45 -2.92 -11.66
CA PRO A 84 -6.43 -2.24 -12.51
C PRO A 84 -7.57 -1.60 -11.69
N PRO A 85 -8.11 -0.45 -12.11
CA PRO A 85 -9.22 0.22 -11.41
C PRO A 85 -10.48 -0.65 -11.29
N ASN A 86 -10.75 -1.49 -12.30
CA ASN A 86 -11.92 -2.38 -12.33
C ASN A 86 -11.65 -3.74 -11.65
N ASN A 87 -10.68 -3.81 -10.73
CA ASN A 87 -10.39 -5.05 -10.03
C ASN A 87 -11.55 -5.45 -9.11
N LYS A 88 -12.09 -6.66 -9.31
CA LYS A 88 -13.25 -7.18 -8.57
C LYS A 88 -13.10 -7.13 -7.05
N PHE A 89 -11.88 -7.31 -6.52
CA PHE A 89 -11.63 -7.27 -5.08
C PHE A 89 -11.71 -5.85 -4.52
N VAL A 90 -11.14 -4.89 -5.26
CA VAL A 90 -11.22 -3.46 -4.91
C VAL A 90 -12.67 -2.98 -4.96
N THR A 91 -13.40 -3.32 -6.02
CA THR A 91 -14.83 -2.98 -6.12
C THR A 91 -15.67 -3.62 -5.00
N ALA A 92 -15.35 -4.83 -4.56
CA ALA A 92 -16.06 -5.47 -3.47
C ALA A 92 -15.76 -4.82 -2.12
N ALA A 93 -14.50 -4.45 -1.85
CA ALA A 93 -14.12 -3.70 -0.66
C ALA A 93 -14.84 -2.34 -0.60
N GLU A 94 -14.85 -1.60 -1.70
CA GLU A 94 -15.53 -0.31 -1.79
C GLU A 94 -17.03 -0.45 -1.49
N LYS A 95 -17.70 -1.46 -2.07
CA LYS A 95 -19.11 -1.76 -1.79
C LYS A 95 -19.37 -2.17 -0.34
N ALA A 96 -18.39 -2.77 0.32
CA ALA A 96 -18.46 -3.12 1.74
C ALA A 96 -18.17 -1.93 2.67
N GLY A 97 -17.86 -0.75 2.13
CA GLY A 97 -17.58 0.47 2.88
C GLY A 97 -16.11 0.69 3.23
N ALA A 98 -15.20 -0.12 2.68
CA ALA A 98 -13.76 0.08 2.89
C ALA A 98 -13.28 1.37 2.21
N THR A 99 -12.35 2.06 2.86
CA THR A 99 -11.63 3.18 2.20
C THR A 99 -10.60 2.61 1.24
N ILE A 100 -10.72 2.91 -0.04
CA ILE A 100 -9.71 2.56 -1.05
C ILE A 100 -8.70 3.70 -1.13
N THR A 101 -7.41 3.39 -1.05
CA THR A 101 -6.35 4.39 -1.16
C THR A 101 -5.08 3.79 -1.78
N SER A 102 -4.04 4.60 -1.95
CA SER A 102 -2.72 4.20 -2.45
C SER A 102 -1.61 4.78 -1.58
N GLN A 103 -0.38 4.27 -1.74
CA GLN A 103 0.81 4.81 -1.06
C GLN A 103 0.96 6.33 -1.28
N VAL A 104 0.78 6.79 -2.52
CA VAL A 104 0.93 8.20 -2.90
C VAL A 104 -0.17 9.05 -2.27
N GLU A 105 -1.41 8.57 -2.24
CA GLU A 105 -2.50 9.29 -1.61
C GLU A 105 -2.36 9.36 -0.09
N LEU A 106 -1.94 8.28 0.56
CA LEU A 106 -1.58 8.28 1.98
C LEU A 106 -0.47 9.30 2.26
N PHE A 107 0.56 9.35 1.42
CA PHE A 107 1.61 10.35 1.53
C PHE A 107 1.05 11.78 1.45
N PHE A 108 0.21 12.09 0.45
CA PHE A 108 -0.40 13.42 0.33
C PHE A 108 -1.29 13.79 1.51
N GLN A 109 -2.00 12.83 2.10
CA GLN A 109 -2.88 13.08 3.25
C GLN A 109 -2.09 13.30 4.56
N LEU A 110 -0.92 12.67 4.70
CA LEU A 110 -0.19 12.59 5.96
C LEU A 110 1.06 13.47 6.01
N CYS A 111 1.59 13.89 4.85
CA CYS A 111 2.78 14.74 4.79
C CYS A 111 2.48 16.12 5.41
N PRO A 112 3.21 16.52 6.47
CA PRO A 112 3.01 17.82 7.11
C PRO A 112 3.74 18.96 6.38
N ALA A 113 4.58 18.63 5.40
CA ALA A 113 5.43 19.56 4.68
C ALA A 113 4.83 19.93 3.31
N PRO A 114 5.25 21.06 2.70
CA PRO A 114 4.89 21.39 1.33
C PRO A 114 5.27 20.26 0.36
N ILE A 115 4.37 19.97 -0.58
CA ILE A 115 4.55 18.93 -1.59
C ILE A 115 4.77 19.59 -2.96
N ILE A 116 5.83 19.19 -3.66
CA ILE A 116 6.11 19.59 -5.04
C ILE A 116 5.96 18.36 -5.94
N GLY A 117 4.97 18.38 -6.83
CA GLY A 117 4.71 17.30 -7.78
C GLY A 117 5.42 17.53 -9.12
N ILE A 118 6.24 16.57 -9.55
CA ILE A 118 6.97 16.63 -10.83
C ILE A 118 6.55 15.44 -11.68
N THR A 119 6.01 15.73 -12.86
CA THR A 119 5.56 14.73 -13.84
C THR A 119 6.00 15.12 -15.25
N GLY A 120 5.99 14.17 -16.18
CA GLY A 120 6.38 14.37 -17.58
C GLY A 120 7.09 13.16 -18.18
N SER A 121 7.18 13.07 -19.51
CA SER A 121 7.80 11.91 -20.17
C SER A 121 9.31 11.86 -19.93
N ASN A 122 10.00 13.00 -19.99
CA ASN A 122 11.45 13.12 -19.83
C ASN A 122 11.82 14.19 -18.79
N GLY A 123 13.03 14.14 -18.24
CA GLY A 123 13.57 15.17 -17.34
C GLY A 123 13.10 15.11 -15.87
N LYS A 124 12.13 14.25 -15.52
CA LYS A 124 11.58 14.10 -14.15
C LYS A 124 12.68 14.01 -13.08
N SER A 125 13.51 12.97 -13.14
CA SER A 125 14.52 12.71 -12.11
C SER A 125 15.53 13.86 -11.98
N THR A 126 15.97 14.43 -13.10
CA THR A 126 16.91 15.56 -13.11
C THR A 126 16.30 16.80 -12.49
N THR A 127 15.07 17.17 -12.87
CA THR A 127 14.35 18.31 -12.31
C THR A 127 14.06 18.11 -10.83
N THR A 128 13.65 16.90 -10.42
CA THR A 128 13.45 16.56 -9.00
C THR A 128 14.73 16.76 -8.19
N SER A 129 15.88 16.29 -8.70
CA SER A 129 17.17 16.48 -8.01
C SER A 129 17.58 17.95 -7.93
N LEU A 130 17.37 18.73 -8.99
CA LEU A 130 17.75 20.15 -9.01
C LEU A 130 16.93 21.03 -8.06
N ILE A 131 15.65 20.70 -7.82
CA ILE A 131 14.80 21.43 -6.86
C ILE A 131 15.25 21.21 -5.41
N TYR A 132 15.91 20.09 -5.12
CA TYR A 132 16.41 19.78 -3.78
C TYR A 132 17.75 20.45 -3.45
N HIS A 133 18.55 20.79 -4.46
CA HIS A 133 19.84 21.45 -4.32
C HIS A 133 19.71 22.96 -4.07
#